data_AF-A0A3M2AKS9-F1
#
_entry.id   AF-A0A3M2AKS9-F1
#
_cell.length_a   1.000
_cell.length_b   1.000
_cell.length_c   1.000
_cell.angle_alpha   90.00
_cell.angle_beta   90.00
_cell.angle_gamma   90.00
#
_symmetry.space_group_name_H-M   'P 1'
#
loop_
_entity.id
_entity.type
_entity.pdbx_description
1 polymer ?
#
loop_
_entity_poly.entity_id
_entity_poly.type
_entity_poly.pdbx_seq_one_letter_code
_entity_poly.pdbx_strand_id
1 'polypeptide(L)'
;MAARHRRPALRRDRAPGRDQRRHGPLAPAPCPQAVPPALGAPARARTRGRRTVNCRTALRLLPLHAGGDLSAARVADLELHLAGCPTCAAELAVWMRLRGVLAAAAPGPGEAAAGLWGALEPRLDAVDASRRLRRPWYRRPWP
;
A
#
# COMPACT_ATOMS: atom_id res chain seq x y z
N MET A 1 46.29 -26.66 25.25
CA MET A 1 46.70 -25.33 24.76
C MET A 1 45.50 -24.68 24.07
N ALA A 2 44.82 -23.71 24.71
CA ALA A 2 43.55 -23.16 24.25
C ALA A 2 43.72 -21.71 23.75
N ALA A 3 43.41 -21.46 22.49
CA ALA A 3 43.48 -20.15 21.86
C ALA A 3 42.27 -19.29 22.24
N ARG A 4 42.51 -18.17 22.92
CA ARG A 4 41.49 -17.17 23.31
C ARG A 4 41.31 -16.18 22.16
N HIS A 5 40.18 -16.24 21.46
CA HIS A 5 39.80 -15.26 20.44
C HIS A 5 39.31 -13.96 21.11
N ARG A 6 40.11 -12.89 21.04
CA ARG A 6 39.71 -11.53 21.40
C ARG A 6 38.86 -10.94 20.28
N ARG A 7 37.61 -10.58 20.57
CA ARG A 7 36.76 -9.77 19.68
C ARG A 7 37.16 -8.28 19.78
N PRO A 8 37.24 -7.54 18.67
CA PRO A 8 37.45 -6.10 18.71
C PRO A 8 36.15 -5.37 19.11
N ALA A 9 36.26 -4.49 20.11
CA ALA A 9 35.17 -3.63 20.56
C ALA A 9 35.00 -2.46 19.58
N LEU A 10 33.86 -2.43 18.88
CA LEU A 10 33.48 -1.27 18.06
C LEU A 10 33.03 -0.13 18.98
N ARG A 11 33.89 0.90 19.11
CA ARG A 11 33.52 2.19 19.69
C ARG A 11 32.40 2.81 18.86
N ARG A 12 31.22 2.99 19.46
CA ARG A 12 30.13 3.80 18.91
C ARG A 12 30.17 5.18 19.56
N ASP A 13 31.08 6.01 19.08
CA ASP A 13 31.05 7.45 19.36
C ASP A 13 30.01 8.10 18.43
N ARG A 14 28.74 8.12 18.86
CA ARG A 14 27.73 9.01 18.26
C ARG A 14 27.65 10.27 19.11
N ALA A 15 28.27 11.34 18.61
CA ALA A 15 28.04 12.68 19.11
C ALA A 15 26.56 13.11 18.89
N PRO A 16 25.90 13.74 19.87
CA PRO A 16 24.59 14.33 19.66
C PRO A 16 24.76 15.70 18.98
N GLY A 17 24.71 15.70 17.65
CA GLY A 17 24.58 16.92 16.86
C GLY A 17 23.19 17.53 17.07
N ARG A 18 23.10 18.46 18.02
CA ARG A 18 21.97 19.37 18.20
C ARG A 18 21.89 20.29 16.98
N ASP A 19 20.90 20.08 16.12
CA ASP A 19 20.42 21.14 15.22
C ASP A 19 18.99 21.51 15.62
N GLN A 20 18.91 22.50 16.52
CA GLN A 20 17.67 23.09 17.03
C GLN A 20 17.49 24.50 16.46
N ARG A 21 17.62 24.68 15.14
CA ARG A 21 17.41 25.99 14.53
C ARG A 21 16.46 25.94 13.33
N ARG A 22 15.30 26.57 13.59
CA ARG A 22 14.52 27.42 12.67
C ARG A 22 13.47 26.73 11.80
N HIS A 23 12.45 26.17 12.45
CA HIS A 23 11.08 26.42 12.00
C HIS A 23 10.39 27.26 13.07
N GLY A 24 10.41 28.59 12.86
CA GLY A 24 9.65 29.50 13.70
C GLY A 24 8.15 29.25 13.55
N PRO A 25 7.33 29.47 14.59
CA PRO A 25 5.90 29.42 14.45
C PRO A 25 5.44 30.72 13.79
N LEU A 26 5.31 30.72 12.46
CA LEU A 26 4.36 31.62 11.82
C LEU A 26 2.99 30.96 12.01
N ALA A 27 2.27 31.38 13.04
CA ALA A 27 0.84 31.12 13.11
C ALA A 27 0.23 31.71 11.82
N PRO A 28 -0.51 30.93 11.01
CA PRO A 28 -1.24 31.50 9.90
C PRO A 28 -2.22 32.54 10.46
N ALA A 29 -2.22 33.74 9.88
CA ALA A 29 -3.25 34.72 10.16
C ALA A 29 -4.63 34.06 9.97
N PRO A 30 -5.62 34.33 10.83
CA PRO A 30 -6.97 33.87 10.60
C PRO A 30 -7.43 34.46 9.26
N CYS A 31 -7.63 33.60 8.26
CA CYS A 31 -8.29 33.99 7.03
C CYS A 31 -9.65 34.61 7.40
N PRO A 32 -10.07 35.72 6.78
CA PRO A 32 -11.43 36.20 6.92
C PRO A 32 -12.37 35.05 6.60
N GLN A 33 -13.27 34.78 7.54
CA GLN A 33 -14.18 33.65 7.52
C GLN A 33 -14.78 33.49 6.12
N ALA A 34 -14.52 32.32 5.51
CA ALA A 34 -15.33 31.86 4.40
C ALA A 34 -16.77 31.83 4.92
N VAL A 35 -17.56 32.82 4.51
CA VAL A 35 -19.00 32.86 4.77
C VAL A 35 -19.54 31.49 4.38
N PRO A 36 -20.19 30.73 5.28
CA PRO A 36 -20.82 29.49 4.90
C PRO A 36 -21.76 29.81 3.72
N PRO A 37 -21.60 29.13 2.57
CA PRO A 37 -22.51 29.34 1.46
C PRO A 37 -23.92 29.12 1.98
N ALA A 38 -24.81 30.07 1.67
CA ALA A 38 -26.19 30.05 2.11
C ALA A 38 -26.78 28.63 1.97
N LEU A 39 -27.37 28.14 3.06
CA LEU A 39 -28.16 26.91 3.11
C LEU A 39 -29.24 26.97 2.04
N GLY A 40 -28.94 26.51 0.82
CA GLY A 40 -29.85 26.62 -0.32
C GLY A 40 -29.20 26.70 -1.70
N ALA A 41 -27.88 26.93 -1.80
CA ALA A 41 -27.23 26.81 -3.11
C ALA A 41 -27.14 25.32 -3.49
N PRO A 42 -27.76 24.86 -4.60
CA PRO A 42 -27.58 23.49 -5.04
C PRO A 42 -26.08 23.31 -5.31
N ALA A 43 -25.47 22.36 -4.60
CA ALA A 43 -24.13 21.92 -4.90
C ALA A 43 -24.15 21.56 -6.39
N ARG A 44 -23.55 22.41 -7.24
CA ARG A 44 -23.33 22.06 -8.64
C ARG A 44 -22.42 20.85 -8.58
N ALA A 45 -23.03 19.67 -8.66
CA ALA A 45 -22.36 18.42 -8.87
C ALA A 45 -21.56 18.64 -10.14
N ARG A 46 -20.30 19.02 -9.98
CA ARG A 46 -19.33 19.00 -11.05
C ARG A 46 -19.30 17.55 -11.45
N THR A 47 -20.08 17.22 -12.47
CA THR A 47 -19.91 16.02 -13.28
C THR A 47 -18.48 16.14 -13.78
N ARG A 48 -17.53 15.63 -12.98
CA ARG A 48 -16.17 15.41 -13.42
C ARG A 48 -16.36 14.49 -14.60
N GLY A 49 -16.30 15.06 -15.81
CA GLY A 49 -16.54 14.35 -17.06
C GLY A 49 -15.84 13.02 -16.95
N ARG A 50 -16.62 11.94 -16.99
CA ARG A 50 -16.15 10.57 -16.77
C ARG A 50 -15.07 10.36 -17.82
N ARG A 51 -13.80 10.43 -17.43
CA ARG A 51 -12.70 10.30 -18.38
C ARG A 51 -12.73 8.86 -18.82
N THR A 52 -13.18 8.64 -20.05
CA THR A 52 -13.13 7.34 -20.70
C THR A 52 -11.68 6.87 -20.73
N VAL A 53 -11.47 5.60 -20.42
CA VAL A 53 -10.15 4.98 -20.46
C VAL A 53 -9.68 4.97 -21.92
N ASN A 54 -8.50 5.53 -22.18
CA ASN A 54 -7.85 5.44 -23.49
C ASN A 54 -6.94 4.20 -23.55
N CYS A 55 -6.55 3.77 -24.75
CA CYS A 55 -5.76 2.54 -24.94
C CYS A 55 -4.47 2.53 -24.12
N ARG A 56 -3.76 3.67 -24.04
CA ARG A 56 -2.52 3.79 -23.25
C ARG A 56 -2.76 3.52 -21.76
N THR A 57 -3.90 3.99 -21.24
CA THR A 57 -4.30 3.75 -19.86
C THR A 57 -4.76 2.30 -19.70
N ALA A 58 -5.57 1.79 -20.62
CA ALA A 58 -6.02 0.40 -20.63
C ALA A 58 -4.85 -0.57 -20.55
N LEU A 59 -3.83 -0.41 -21.40
CA LEU A 59 -2.63 -1.26 -21.43
C LEU A 59 -1.89 -1.30 -20.09
N ARG A 60 -1.89 -0.20 -19.32
CA ARG A 60 -1.30 -0.16 -17.97
C ARG A 60 -2.16 -0.86 -16.92
N LEU A 61 -3.47 -0.94 -17.16
CA LEU A 61 -4.42 -1.58 -16.26
C LEU A 61 -4.56 -3.09 -16.53
N LEU A 62 -4.26 -3.58 -17.75
CA LEU A 62 -4.41 -5.01 -18.09
C LEU A 62 -3.67 -5.97 -17.14
N PRO A 63 -2.41 -5.74 -16.74
CA PRO A 63 -1.73 -6.65 -15.81
C PRO A 63 -2.40 -6.68 -14.43
N LEU A 64 -2.83 -5.51 -13.94
CA LEU A 64 -3.55 -5.39 -12.66
C LEU A 64 -4.93 -6.05 -12.72
N HIS A 65 -5.61 -5.94 -13.86
CA HIS A 65 -6.87 -6.64 -14.10
C HIS A 65 -6.66 -8.15 -14.10
N ALA A 66 -5.63 -8.61 -14.81
CA ALA A 66 -5.27 -10.01 -14.84
C ALA A 66 -4.90 -10.53 -13.45
N GLY A 67 -4.25 -9.74 -12.59
CA GLY A 67 -3.95 -10.10 -11.20
C GLY A 67 -5.12 -10.03 -10.23
N GLY A 68 -6.19 -9.29 -10.55
CA GLY A 68 -7.31 -9.02 -9.63
C GLY A 68 -7.05 -7.84 -8.68
N ASP A 69 -6.05 -7.01 -8.94
CA ASP A 69 -5.62 -5.90 -8.07
C ASP A 69 -6.32 -4.56 -8.39
N LEU A 70 -7.29 -4.57 -9.30
CA LEU A 70 -8.07 -3.38 -9.65
C LEU A 70 -9.27 -3.18 -8.74
N SER A 71 -9.55 -1.92 -8.39
CA SER A 71 -10.81 -1.56 -7.74
C SER A 71 -11.99 -1.73 -8.69
N ALA A 72 -13.17 -2.06 -8.14
CA ALA A 72 -14.39 -2.30 -8.91
C ALA A 72 -14.73 -1.15 -9.89
N ALA A 73 -14.54 0.10 -9.47
CA ALA A 73 -14.77 1.26 -10.33
C ALA A 73 -13.85 1.26 -11.57
N ARG A 74 -12.57 0.89 -11.41
CA ARG A 74 -11.62 0.82 -12.53
C ARG A 74 -11.83 -0.40 -13.41
N VAL A 75 -12.32 -1.50 -12.84
CA VAL A 75 -12.72 -2.69 -13.61
C VAL A 75 -13.83 -2.31 -14.59
N ALA A 76 -14.90 -1.68 -14.10
CA ALA A 76 -16.02 -1.27 -14.96
C ALA A 76 -15.57 -0.32 -16.09
N ASP A 77 -14.70 0.64 -15.79
CA ASP A 77 -14.17 1.57 -16.80
C ASP A 77 -13.30 0.87 -17.86
N LEU A 78 -12.53 -0.14 -17.45
CA LEU A 78 -11.68 -0.93 -18.34
C LEU A 78 -12.51 -1.89 -19.20
N GLU A 79 -13.48 -2.59 -18.61
CA GLU A 79 -14.39 -3.50 -19.33
C GLU A 79 -15.18 -2.76 -20.41
N LEU A 80 -15.65 -1.54 -20.11
CA LEU A 80 -16.29 -0.69 -21.11
C LEU A 80 -15.35 -0.38 -22.29
N HIS A 81 -14.06 -0.13 -22.03
CA HIS A 81 -13.07 0.07 -23.09
C HIS A 81 -12.81 -1.21 -23.89
N LEU A 82 -12.69 -2.35 -23.22
CA LEU A 82 -12.42 -3.65 -23.85
C LEU A 82 -13.54 -4.08 -24.78
N ALA A 83 -14.80 -3.76 -24.44
CA ALA A 83 -15.95 -4.00 -25.33
C ALA A 83 -15.84 -3.24 -26.66
N GLY A 84 -15.12 -2.10 -26.69
CA GLY A 84 -14.96 -1.26 -27.89
C GLY A 84 -13.58 -1.35 -28.56
N CYS A 85 -12.60 -2.06 -27.98
CA CYS A 85 -11.23 -2.07 -28.48
C CYS A 85 -10.67 -3.50 -28.59
N PRO A 86 -10.72 -4.14 -29.79
CA PRO A 86 -10.27 -5.52 -29.97
C PRO A 86 -8.78 -5.70 -29.73
N THR A 87 -7.95 -4.69 -30.00
CA THR A 87 -6.50 -4.72 -29.71
C THR A 87 -6.24 -4.86 -28.21
N CYS A 88 -6.92 -4.08 -27.37
CA CYS A 88 -6.76 -4.19 -25.92
C CYS A 88 -7.35 -5.51 -25.37
N ALA A 89 -8.40 -6.04 -25.99
CA ALA A 89 -8.95 -7.35 -25.64
C ALA A 89 -7.97 -8.50 -25.96
N ALA A 90 -7.29 -8.43 -27.11
CA ALA A 90 -6.26 -9.40 -27.48
C ALA A 90 -5.07 -9.36 -26.49
N GLU A 91 -4.63 -8.16 -26.10
CA GLU A 91 -3.58 -7.99 -25.08
C GLU A 91 -4.01 -8.56 -23.71
N LEU A 92 -5.26 -8.37 -23.31
CA LEU A 92 -5.77 -8.96 -22.06
C LEU A 92 -5.68 -10.49 -22.10
N ALA A 93 -6.01 -11.11 -23.24
CA ALA A 93 -5.90 -12.56 -23.40
C ALA A 93 -4.45 -13.06 -23.24
N VAL A 94 -3.46 -12.28 -23.69
CA VAL A 94 -2.03 -12.59 -23.46
C VAL A 94 -1.71 -12.56 -21.96
N TRP A 95 -2.14 -11.53 -21.23
CA TRP A 95 -1.93 -11.43 -19.79
C TRP A 95 -2.60 -12.57 -19.01
N MET A 96 -3.82 -12.96 -19.39
CA MET A 96 -4.53 -14.09 -18.77
C MET A 96 -3.80 -15.41 -19.00
N ARG A 97 -3.28 -15.63 -20.22
CA ARG A 97 -2.48 -16.81 -20.53
C ARG A 97 -1.18 -16.83 -19.72
N LEU A 98 -0.47 -15.70 -19.64
CA LEU A 98 0.75 -15.58 -18.85
C LEU A 98 0.49 -15.87 -17.37
N ARG A 99 -0.61 -15.34 -16.81
CA ARG A 99 -1.03 -15.66 -15.44
C ARG A 99 -1.25 -17.15 -15.25
N GLY A 100 -1.90 -17.82 -16.20
CA GLY A 100 -2.10 -19.28 -16.16
C GLY A 100 -0.78 -20.06 -16.15
N VAL A 101 0.17 -19.67 -17.00
CA VAL A 101 1.52 -20.29 -17.04
C VAL A 101 2.25 -20.08 -15.71
N LEU A 102 2.24 -18.87 -15.16
CA LEU A 102 2.88 -18.57 -13.88
C LEU A 102 2.23 -19.31 -12.71
N ALA A 103 0.90 -19.42 -12.70
CA ALA A 103 0.17 -20.17 -11.68
C ALA A 103 0.49 -21.67 -11.74
N ALA A 104 0.63 -22.24 -12.94
CA ALA A 104 1.00 -23.64 -13.13
C ALA A 104 2.47 -23.92 -12.77
N ALA A 105 3.36 -22.95 -12.99
CA ALA A 105 4.78 -23.07 -12.65
C ALA A 105 5.07 -22.81 -11.15
N ALA A 106 4.15 -22.17 -10.43
CA ALA A 106 4.29 -21.93 -9.01
C ALA A 106 4.27 -23.26 -8.25
N PRO A 107 5.21 -23.50 -7.31
CA PRO A 107 5.13 -24.66 -6.44
C PRO A 107 3.79 -24.63 -5.70
N GLY A 108 3.11 -25.78 -5.64
CA GLY A 108 1.80 -25.89 -5.02
C GLY A 108 1.80 -25.28 -3.61
N PRO A 109 0.74 -24.57 -3.21
CA PRO A 109 0.70 -23.84 -1.95
C PRO A 109 0.78 -24.73 -0.70
N GLY A 110 0.69 -26.05 -0.83
CA GLY A 110 0.50 -26.98 0.29
C GLY A 110 1.70 -27.14 1.23
N GLU A 111 2.89 -27.42 0.70
CA GLU A 111 4.00 -27.88 1.55
C GLU A 111 4.99 -26.77 1.92
N ALA A 112 5.38 -25.95 0.94
CA ALA A 112 6.31 -24.84 1.19
C ALA A 112 5.70 -23.75 2.08
N ALA A 113 4.40 -23.47 1.93
CA ALA A 113 3.73 -22.45 2.73
C ALA A 113 3.53 -22.91 4.19
N ALA A 114 3.28 -24.19 4.44
CA ALA A 114 3.08 -24.71 5.79
C ALA A 114 4.34 -24.56 6.65
N GLY A 115 5.51 -24.95 6.13
CA GLY A 115 6.78 -24.80 6.85
C GLY A 115 7.16 -23.33 7.07
N LEU A 116 6.90 -22.47 6.08
CA LEU A 116 7.20 -21.04 6.18
C LEU A 116 6.25 -20.32 7.13
N TRP A 117 4.97 -20.69 7.16
CA TRP A 117 4.00 -20.12 8.09
C TRP A 117 4.30 -20.50 9.53
N GLY A 118 4.62 -21.77 9.80
CA GLY A 118 5.03 -22.22 11.13
C GLY A 118 6.26 -21.49 11.68
N ALA A 119 7.16 -21.04 10.79
CA ALA A 119 8.31 -20.22 11.17
C ALA A 119 7.97 -18.72 11.36
N LEU A 120 6.98 -18.20 10.64
CA LEU A 120 6.59 -16.78 10.68
C LEU A 120 5.60 -16.46 11.80
N GLU A 121 4.63 -17.33 12.07
CA GLU A 121 3.60 -17.16 13.08
C GLU A 121 4.15 -16.76 14.46
N PRO A 122 5.13 -17.48 15.06
CA PRO A 122 5.68 -17.09 16.35
C PRO A 122 6.40 -15.73 16.33
N ARG A 123 6.94 -15.32 15.16
CA ARG A 123 7.59 -14.01 15.01
C ARG A 123 6.56 -12.89 14.95
N LEU A 124 5.44 -13.13 14.29
CA LEU A 124 4.32 -12.17 14.24
C LEU A 124 3.72 -12.01 15.64
N ASP A 125 3.51 -13.10 16.37
CA ASP A 125 3.04 -13.07 17.76
C ASP A 125 3.97 -12.27 18.67
N ALA A 126 5.28 -12.45 18.54
CA ALA A 126 6.26 -11.68 19.32
C ALA A 126 6.20 -10.17 19.03
N VAL A 127 5.98 -9.79 17.75
CA VAL A 127 5.80 -8.38 17.35
C VAL A 127 4.51 -7.82 17.94
N ASP A 128 3.42 -8.57 17.90
CA ASP A 128 2.14 -8.13 18.45
C ASP A 128 2.15 -8.07 19.97
N ALA A 129 2.77 -9.03 20.67
CA ALA A 129 3.02 -8.97 22.10
C ALA A 129 3.84 -7.72 22.47
N SER A 130 4.90 -7.42 21.71
CA SER A 130 5.72 -6.23 21.91
C SER A 130 4.92 -4.93 21.73
N ARG A 131 4.03 -4.88 20.73
CA ARG A 131 3.12 -3.74 20.51
C ARG A 131 2.12 -3.59 21.65
N ARG A 132 1.56 -4.68 22.17
CA ARG A 132 0.65 -4.69 23.34
C ARG A 132 1.35 -4.18 24.60
N LEU A 133 2.58 -4.61 24.86
CA LEU A 133 3.36 -4.16 26.02
C LEU A 133 3.70 -2.66 25.94
N ARG A 134 4.03 -2.17 24.74
CA ARG A 134 4.32 -0.75 24.49
C ARG A 134 3.07 0.15 24.46
N ARG A 135 1.86 -0.42 24.50
CA ARG A 135 0.64 0.40 24.57
C ARG A 135 0.55 1.11 25.92
N PRO A 136 0.36 2.44 25.91
CA PRO A 136 0.10 3.20 27.13
C PRO A 136 -1.09 2.62 27.90
N TRP A 137 -1.02 2.67 29.22
CA TRP A 137 -2.00 2.06 30.13
C TRP A 137 -3.44 2.54 29.87
N TYR A 138 -3.63 3.80 29.50
CA TYR A 138 -4.96 4.39 29.21
C TYR A 138 -5.59 3.93 27.87
N ARG A 139 -4.86 3.21 27.01
CA ARG A 139 -5.38 2.61 25.76
C ARG A 139 -5.53 1.08 25.85
N ARG A 140 -5.45 0.53 27.06
CA ARG A 140 -5.66 -0.90 27.27
C ARG A 140 -7.16 -1.16 27.39
N PRO A 141 -7.71 -2.19 26.73
CA PRO A 141 -9.09 -2.58 26.96
C PRO A 141 -9.24 -2.97 28.43
N TRP A 142 -10.30 -2.45 29.07
CA TRP A 142 -10.65 -2.78 30.45
C TRP A 142 -11.13 -4.25 30.50
N PRO A 143 -10.73 -5.03 31.52
CA PRO A 143 -11.14 -6.44 31.66
C PRO A 143 -12.64 -6.61 31.87
#